data_AF-A0A7Y4TSM4-F1
#
_entry.id   AF-A0A7Y4TSM4-F1
#
_cell.length_a   1.000
_cell.length_b   1.000
_cell.length_c   1.000
_cell.angle_alpha   90.00
_cell.angle_beta   90.00
_cell.angle_gamma   90.00
#
_symmetry.space_group_name_H-M   'P 1'
#
loop_
_entity.id
_entity.type
_entity.pdbx_description
1 polymer ?
#
loop_
_entity_poly.entity_id
_entity_poly.type
_entity_poly.pdbx_seq_one_letter_code
_entity_poly.pdbx_strand_id
1 'polypeptide(L)'
;MKITFLGTGTSSGVPMIGCECEVCTSSDKKDNRLRSSILVQSATTTLVVDTGPDFRYQMLRQKIKHLDAVVFTHPHKDHLAGLDDIKAFNYFSKKPIDLYADSLTEEAVRRDFYYAFTDTKYPGIPELNMNTISMEPFVVGDIPIQPILVWH
;
A
#
# COMPACT_ATOMS: atom_id res chain seq x y z
N MET A 1 -10.98 -15.54 -5.53
CA MET A 1 -9.95 -14.68 -4.94
C MET A 1 -8.70 -14.71 -5.81
N LYS A 2 -8.09 -13.57 -6.11
CA LYS A 2 -6.86 -13.41 -6.90
C LYS A 2 -5.86 -12.58 -6.12
N ILE A 3 -4.61 -13.04 -6.04
CA ILE A 3 -3.50 -12.30 -5.43
C ILE A 3 -2.48 -11.96 -6.52
N THR A 4 -2.04 -10.71 -6.55
CA THR A 4 -1.02 -10.23 -7.50
C THR A 4 0.15 -9.64 -6.72
N PHE A 5 1.37 -10.13 -6.97
CA PHE A 5 2.58 -9.54 -6.42
C PHE A 5 2.91 -8.25 -7.18
N LEU A 6 2.79 -7.11 -6.50
CA LEU A 6 3.08 -5.79 -7.05
C LEU A 6 4.56 -5.47 -6.95
N GLY A 7 5.21 -5.93 -5.89
CA GLY A 7 6.67 -5.92 -5.77
C GLY A 7 7.13 -7.07 -4.89
N THR A 8 8.38 -7.45 -5.10
CA THR A 8 9.04 -8.60 -4.43
C THR A 8 10.48 -8.26 -4.06
N GLY A 9 10.81 -6.96 -4.05
CA GLY A 9 12.12 -6.44 -3.71
C GLY A 9 12.23 -6.11 -2.22
N THR A 10 13.47 -5.89 -1.80
CA THR A 10 13.81 -5.29 -0.51
C THR A 10 13.39 -3.81 -0.47
N SER A 11 13.63 -3.14 0.66
CA SER A 11 13.34 -1.70 0.86
C SER A 11 13.94 -0.79 -0.20
N SER A 12 15.10 -1.17 -0.76
CA SER A 12 15.79 -0.44 -1.83
C SER A 12 15.35 -0.82 -3.25
N GLY A 13 14.51 -1.84 -3.40
CA GLY A 13 14.24 -2.47 -4.69
C GLY A 13 15.46 -3.19 -5.27
N VAL A 14 15.30 -3.69 -6.50
CA VAL A 14 16.40 -4.20 -7.33
C VAL A 14 16.16 -3.71 -8.77
N PRO A 15 17.12 -3.04 -9.43
CA PRO A 15 18.46 -2.70 -8.94
C PRO A 15 18.45 -1.68 -7.78
N MET A 16 19.44 -1.80 -6.89
CA MET A 16 19.71 -0.80 -5.88
C MET A 16 20.42 0.40 -6.53
N ILE A 17 20.04 1.62 -6.13
CA ILE A 17 20.61 2.86 -6.67
C ILE A 17 22.14 2.84 -6.54
N GLY A 18 22.86 2.94 -7.66
CA GLY A 18 24.32 2.96 -7.71
C GLY A 18 25.02 1.60 -7.60
N CYS A 19 24.28 0.48 -7.55
CA CYS A 19 24.87 -0.86 -7.46
C CYS A 19 25.10 -1.47 -8.85
N GLU A 20 26.31 -1.99 -9.09
CA GLU A 20 26.71 -2.64 -10.35
C GLU A 20 26.95 -4.16 -10.18
N CYS A 21 26.45 -4.78 -9.11
CA CYS A 21 26.61 -6.22 -8.92
C CYS A 21 25.90 -7.03 -10.01
N GLU A 22 26.22 -8.32 -10.11
CA GLU A 22 25.64 -9.24 -11.10
C GLU A 22 24.10 -9.21 -11.13
N VAL A 23 23.45 -9.15 -9.95
CA VAL A 23 21.98 -9.10 -9.87
C VAL A 23 21.42 -7.75 -10.33
N CYS A 24 22.06 -6.63 -9.97
CA CYS A 24 21.60 -5.29 -10.36
C CYS A 24 21.84 -4.98 -11.83
N THR A 25 22.78 -5.67 -12.47
CA THR A 25 23.09 -5.55 -13.91
C THR A 25 22.50 -6.69 -14.75
N SER A 26 21.75 -7.60 -14.13
CA SER A 26 21.11 -8.73 -14.78
C SER A 26 20.15 -8.28 -15.88
N SER A 27 20.20 -8.97 -17.02
CA SER A 27 19.24 -8.78 -18.12
C SER A 27 17.92 -9.54 -17.92
N ASP A 28 17.83 -10.40 -16.89
CA ASP A 28 16.57 -11.05 -16.54
C ASP A 28 15.59 -10.02 -15.96
N LYS A 29 14.43 -9.91 -16.61
CA LYS A 29 13.35 -9.02 -16.17
C LYS A 29 12.83 -9.36 -14.77
N LYS A 30 13.01 -10.59 -14.28
CA LYS A 30 12.60 -11.01 -12.92
C LYS A 30 13.50 -10.45 -11.82
N ASP A 31 14.70 -10.00 -12.15
CA ASP A 31 15.58 -9.32 -11.20
C ASP A 31 15.23 -7.83 -11.02
N ASN A 32 14.33 -7.29 -11.85
CA ASN A 32 13.81 -5.95 -11.68
C ASN A 32 12.61 -5.96 -10.70
N ARG A 33 12.87 -5.61 -9.45
CA ARG A 33 11.94 -5.76 -8.33
C ARG A 33 11.63 -4.42 -7.68
N LEU A 34 10.34 -4.08 -7.66
CA LEU A 34 9.78 -2.97 -6.89
C LEU A 34 9.69 -3.35 -5.41
N ARG A 35 9.54 -2.36 -4.52
CA ARG A 35 9.31 -2.61 -3.08
C ARG A 35 8.09 -3.49 -2.84
N SER A 36 8.18 -4.32 -1.81
CA SER A 36 7.19 -5.35 -1.49
C SER A 36 5.78 -4.78 -1.34
N SER A 37 4.82 -5.38 -2.05
CA SER A 37 3.39 -5.08 -1.92
C SER A 37 2.61 -6.15 -2.69
N ILE A 38 1.37 -6.42 -2.25
CA ILE A 38 0.45 -7.31 -2.95
C ILE A 38 -0.91 -6.64 -3.17
N LEU A 39 -1.57 -6.99 -4.26
CA LEU A 39 -2.97 -6.67 -4.53
C LEU A 39 -3.82 -7.92 -4.29
N VAL A 40 -4.90 -7.78 -3.54
CA VAL A 40 -5.87 -8.86 -3.29
C VAL A 40 -7.22 -8.45 -3.86
N GLN A 41 -7.80 -9.33 -4.68
CA GLN A 41 -9.07 -9.07 -5.34
C GLN A 41 -10.04 -10.24 -5.17
N SER A 42 -11.27 -9.91 -4.79
CA SER A 42 -12.44 -10.79 -4.90
C SER A 42 -13.28 -10.38 -6.12
N ALA A 43 -14.52 -10.87 -6.18
CA ALA A 43 -15.47 -10.41 -7.21
C ALA A 43 -15.93 -8.96 -6.97
N THR A 44 -15.91 -8.50 -5.72
CA THR A 44 -16.52 -7.21 -5.30
C THR A 44 -15.57 -6.28 -4.56
N THR A 45 -14.38 -6.73 -4.20
CA THR A 45 -13.45 -5.99 -3.36
C THR A 45 -12.04 -6.05 -3.92
N THR A 46 -11.37 -4.91 -3.95
CA THR A 46 -9.96 -4.73 -4.29
C THR A 46 -9.26 -4.02 -3.15
N LEU A 47 -8.30 -4.69 -2.51
CA LEU A 47 -7.44 -4.08 -1.50
C LEU A 47 -5.96 -4.24 -1.88
N VAL A 48 -5.15 -3.31 -1.41
CA VAL A 48 -3.69 -3.38 -1.51
C VAL A 48 -3.10 -3.56 -0.12
N VAL A 49 -2.08 -4.41 -0.01
CA VAL A 49 -1.26 -4.50 1.20
C VAL A 49 -0.02 -3.65 0.98
N ASP A 50 0.12 -2.63 1.82
CA ASP A 50 1.16 -1.59 1.77
C ASP A 50 1.12 -0.68 0.53
N THR A 51 1.30 0.62 0.76
CA THR A 51 1.45 1.66 -0.27
C THR A 51 2.87 2.22 -0.22
N GLY A 52 3.84 1.39 -0.59
CA GLY A 52 5.24 1.81 -0.73
C GLY A 52 5.41 2.89 -1.82
N PRO A 53 6.60 3.49 -1.99
CA PRO A 53 6.74 4.60 -2.93
C PRO A 53 6.59 4.20 -4.42
N ASP A 54 6.42 2.90 -4.72
CA ASP A 54 6.21 2.36 -6.08
C ASP A 54 4.73 2.21 -6.38
N PHE A 55 3.86 2.47 -5.40
CA PHE A 55 2.42 2.21 -5.43
C PHE A 55 1.76 2.75 -6.70
N ARG A 56 2.00 4.01 -7.05
CA ARG A 56 1.47 4.60 -8.29
C ARG A 56 1.84 3.80 -9.53
N TYR A 57 3.11 3.45 -9.67
CA TYR A 57 3.59 2.68 -10.82
C TYR A 57 3.01 1.26 -10.80
N GLN A 58 2.92 0.63 -9.62
CA GLN A 58 2.32 -0.68 -9.43
C GLN A 58 0.85 -0.70 -9.86
N MET A 59 0.05 0.30 -9.46
CA MET A 59 -1.36 0.43 -9.84
C MET A 59 -1.53 0.65 -11.34
N LEU A 60 -0.71 1.50 -11.96
CA LEU A 60 -0.76 1.75 -13.40
C LEU A 60 -0.36 0.52 -14.21
N ARG A 61 0.72 -0.17 -13.80
CA ARG A 61 1.20 -1.39 -14.46
C ARG A 61 0.13 -2.48 -14.45
N GLN A 62 -0.60 -2.61 -13.34
CA GLN A 62 -1.72 -3.55 -13.21
C GLN A 62 -3.06 -3.01 -13.72
N LYS A 63 -3.11 -1.77 -14.22
CA LYS A 63 -4.30 -1.09 -14.74
C LYS A 63 -5.47 -1.07 -13.74
N ILE A 64 -5.14 -0.86 -12.46
CA ILE A 64 -6.13 -0.80 -11.38
C ILE A 64 -6.89 0.52 -11.47
N LYS A 65 -8.22 0.44 -11.47
CA LYS A 65 -9.13 1.59 -11.57
C LYS A 65 -10.01 1.78 -10.34
N HIS A 66 -10.03 0.78 -9.46
CA HIS A 66 -10.86 0.74 -8.27
C HIS A 66 -10.04 0.16 -7.12
N LEU A 67 -10.15 0.79 -5.96
CA LEU A 67 -9.50 0.39 -4.72
C LEU A 67 -10.50 0.67 -3.59
N ASP A 68 -10.76 -0.34 -2.76
CA ASP A 68 -11.65 -0.23 -1.61
C ASP A 68 -10.87 0.10 -0.34
N ALA A 69 -9.70 -0.53 -0.18
CA ALA A 69 -8.93 -0.40 1.05
C ALA A 69 -7.42 -0.55 0.87
N VAL A 70 -6.69 -0.03 1.85
CA VAL A 70 -5.27 -0.33 2.08
C VAL A 70 -5.15 -1.04 3.43
N VAL A 71 -4.39 -2.11 3.47
CA VAL A 71 -3.99 -2.77 4.72
C VAL A 71 -2.49 -2.59 4.89
N PHE A 72 -2.06 -2.00 5.99
CA PHE A 72 -0.65 -1.82 6.28
C PHE A 72 -0.10 -2.95 7.14
N THR A 73 1.14 -3.35 6.85
CA THR A 73 1.88 -4.31 7.66
C THR A 73 2.63 -3.63 8.81
N HIS A 74 3.44 -2.61 8.52
CA HIS A 74 4.25 -1.87 9.50
C HIS A 74 4.71 -0.52 8.91
N PRO A 75 5.25 0.44 9.70
CA PRO A 75 5.41 1.83 9.26
C PRO A 75 6.73 2.17 8.56
N HIS A 76 7.47 1.19 8.04
CA HIS A 76 8.68 1.51 7.29
C HIS A 76 8.37 2.16 5.92
N LYS A 77 9.28 2.99 5.44
CA LYS A 77 9.03 3.87 4.29
C LYS A 77 8.79 3.12 2.99
N ASP A 78 9.41 1.96 2.82
CA ASP A 78 9.19 1.05 1.70
C ASP A 78 7.77 0.49 1.64
N HIS A 79 7.00 0.58 2.74
CA HIS A 79 5.61 0.12 2.84
C HIS A 79 4.58 1.27 2.91
N LEU A 80 5.00 2.47 3.30
CA LEU A 80 4.08 3.54 3.68
C LEU A 80 4.19 4.81 2.82
N ALA A 81 5.35 5.09 2.21
CA ALA A 81 5.66 6.41 1.66
C ALA A 81 4.87 6.82 0.38
N GLY A 82 4.12 5.91 -0.23
CA GLY A 82 3.31 6.16 -1.43
C GLY A 82 1.82 6.41 -1.17
N LEU A 83 1.39 6.53 0.09
CA LEU A 83 -0.04 6.68 0.43
C LEU A 83 -0.71 7.91 -0.23
N ASP A 84 0.04 8.98 -0.49
CA ASP A 84 -0.53 10.20 -1.11
C ASP A 84 -1.18 9.94 -2.47
N ASP A 85 -0.68 8.96 -3.24
CA ASP A 85 -1.21 8.62 -4.56
C ASP A 85 -2.63 8.01 -4.53
N ILE A 86 -3.16 7.65 -3.36
CA ILE A 86 -4.55 7.18 -3.24
C ILE A 86 -5.58 8.25 -3.62
N LYS A 87 -5.19 9.53 -3.65
CA LYS A 87 -6.01 10.66 -4.11
C LYS A 87 -6.62 10.44 -5.49
N ALA A 88 -5.92 9.74 -6.38
CA ALA A 88 -6.47 9.41 -7.69
C ALA A 88 -7.74 8.56 -7.56
N PHE A 89 -7.74 7.58 -6.64
CA PHE A 89 -8.92 6.77 -6.36
C PHE A 89 -10.03 7.60 -5.72
N ASN A 90 -9.74 8.45 -4.72
CA ASN A 90 -10.75 9.35 -4.15
C ASN A 90 -11.40 10.22 -5.23
N TYR A 91 -10.59 10.77 -6.14
CA TYR A 91 -11.08 11.65 -7.19
C TYR A 91 -12.07 10.97 -8.13
N PHE A 92 -11.81 9.72 -8.53
CA PHE A 92 -12.69 8.98 -9.44
C PHE A 92 -13.85 8.29 -8.74
N SER A 93 -13.64 7.73 -7.53
CA SER A 93 -14.67 7.02 -6.77
C SER A 93 -15.62 7.96 -6.02
N LYS A 94 -15.17 9.19 -5.75
CA LYS A 94 -15.85 10.16 -4.87
C LYS A 94 -16.10 9.61 -3.46
N LYS A 95 -15.21 8.74 -2.99
CA LYS A 95 -15.29 8.11 -1.67
C LYS A 95 -13.92 8.12 -0.98
N PRO A 96 -13.89 8.20 0.36
CA PRO A 96 -12.68 7.92 1.13
C PRO A 96 -12.24 6.47 0.92
N ILE A 97 -10.94 6.21 1.10
CA ILE A 97 -10.37 4.87 1.13
C ILE A 97 -10.24 4.42 2.58
N ASP A 98 -10.64 3.19 2.88
CA ASP A 98 -10.46 2.61 4.20
C ASP A 98 -9.01 2.15 4.38
N LEU A 99 -8.37 2.63 5.46
CA LEU A 99 -7.03 2.22 5.87
C LEU A 99 -7.14 1.32 7.10
N TYR A 100 -6.45 0.19 7.07
CA TYR A 100 -6.35 -0.75 8.19
C TYR A 100 -4.90 -0.81 8.64
N ALA A 101 -4.64 -0.48 9.91
CA ALA A 101 -3.31 -0.42 10.48
C ALA A 101 -3.35 -0.69 11.99
N ASP A 102 -2.30 -1.28 12.56
CA ASP A 102 -2.17 -1.34 14.01
C ASP A 102 -1.88 0.06 14.59
N SER A 103 -1.92 0.20 15.92
CA SER A 103 -1.76 1.51 16.57
C SER A 103 -0.41 2.18 16.25
N LEU A 104 0.67 1.39 16.18
CA LEU A 104 2.01 1.89 15.89
C LEU A 104 2.11 2.40 14.45
N THR A 105 1.49 1.70 13.50
CA THR A 105 1.46 2.10 12.10
C THR A 105 0.52 3.28 11.86
N GLU A 106 -0.64 3.31 12.53
CA GLU A 106 -1.56 4.46 12.51
C GLU A 106 -0.87 5.74 12.98
N GLU A 107 -0.11 5.70 14.07
CA GLU A 107 0.65 6.86 14.56
C GLU A 107 1.61 7.40 13.49
N ALA A 108 2.33 6.50 12.81
CA ALA A 108 3.23 6.88 11.72
C ALA A 108 2.48 7.46 10.52
N VAL A 109 1.35 6.87 10.12
CA VAL A 109 0.50 7.38 9.03
C VAL A 109 0.01 8.79 9.36
N ARG A 110 -0.50 9.02 10.57
CA ARG A 110 -0.99 10.34 11.00
C ARG A 110 0.13 11.39 11.05
N ARG A 111 1.32 11.00 11.51
CA ARG A 111 2.49 11.90 11.54
C ARG A 111 2.95 12.26 10.13
N ASP A 112 3.14 11.26 9.28
CA ASP A 112 3.79 11.44 7.97
C ASP A 112 2.82 12.04 6.93
N PHE A 113 1.52 11.79 7.08
CA PHE A 113 0.45 12.30 6.23
C PHE A 113 -0.50 13.23 7.01
N TYR A 114 0.03 14.03 7.94
CA TYR A 114 -0.74 14.92 8.83
C TYR A 114 -1.76 15.80 8.09
N TYR A 115 -1.46 16.21 6.86
CA TYR A 115 -2.33 17.03 6.02
C TYR A 115 -3.58 16.29 5.52
N ALA A 116 -3.60 14.95 5.53
CA ALA A 116 -4.78 14.14 5.22
C ALA A 116 -5.75 14.03 6.42
N PHE A 117 -5.29 14.41 7.63
CA PHE A 117 -6.04 14.31 8.89
C PHE A 117 -6.42 15.67 9.49
N THR A 118 -6.26 16.76 8.73
CA THR A 118 -6.67 18.10 9.17
C THR A 118 -8.17 18.32 8.99
N ASP A 119 -8.78 19.14 9.87
CA ASP A 119 -10.18 19.57 9.72
C ASP A 119 -10.38 20.49 8.51
N THR A 120 -9.33 21.21 8.10
CA THR A 120 -9.39 22.14 6.96
C THR A 120 -9.16 21.40 5.65
N LYS A 121 -10.24 20.92 5.02
CA LYS A 121 -10.13 20.25 3.72
C LYS A 121 -9.87 21.25 2.57
N TYR A 122 -8.98 20.88 1.65
CA TYR A 122 -8.74 21.60 0.38
C TYR A 122 -8.65 20.62 -0.80
N PRO A 123 -8.84 21.08 -2.06
CA PRO A 123 -8.85 20.18 -3.21
C PRO A 123 -7.55 19.39 -3.35
N GLY A 124 -7.67 18.07 -3.51
CA GLY A 124 -6.50 17.20 -3.74
C GLY A 124 -5.75 16.81 -2.47
N ILE A 125 -6.42 16.75 -1.31
CA ILE A 125 -5.97 15.97 -0.15
C ILE A 125 -6.49 14.53 -0.22
N PRO A 126 -5.74 13.54 0.31
CA PRO A 126 -6.25 12.18 0.46
C PRO A 126 -7.47 12.18 1.38
N GLU A 127 -8.51 11.43 1.01
CA GLU A 127 -9.67 11.17 1.86
C GLU A 127 -9.59 9.72 2.37
N LEU A 128 -9.51 9.59 3.69
CA LEU A 128 -9.13 8.36 4.38
C LEU A 128 -10.05 8.09 5.57
N ASN A 129 -10.42 6.83 5.79
CA ASN A 129 -11.00 6.38 7.05
C ASN A 129 -9.98 5.46 7.74
N MET A 130 -9.51 5.82 8.94
CA MET A 130 -8.63 4.94 9.72
C MET A 130 -9.45 3.90 10.48
N ASN A 131 -9.05 2.64 10.34
CA ASN A 131 -9.57 1.51 11.08
C ASN A 131 -8.40 0.86 11.82
N THR A 132 -8.26 1.15 13.12
CA THR A 132 -7.23 0.52 13.95
C THR A 132 -7.53 -0.97 14.08
N ILE A 133 -6.59 -1.83 13.68
CA ILE A 133 -6.71 -3.29 13.80
C ILE A 133 -5.85 -3.82 14.95
N SER A 134 -6.24 -4.98 15.48
CA SER A 134 -5.50 -5.73 16.48
C SER A 134 -5.09 -7.09 15.89
N MET A 135 -4.85 -8.08 16.76
CA MET A 135 -4.64 -9.48 16.35
C MET A 135 -5.94 -10.22 16.01
N GLU A 136 -7.09 -9.60 16.27
CA GLU A 136 -8.38 -10.19 15.98
C GLU A 136 -8.66 -10.22 14.46
N PRO A 137 -9.29 -11.29 13.95
CA PRO A 137 -9.73 -11.33 12.56
C PRO A 137 -10.68 -10.17 12.23
N PHE A 138 -10.56 -9.65 11.01
CA PHE A 138 -11.45 -8.63 10.49
C PHE A 138 -11.80 -8.90 9.02
N VAL A 139 -12.70 -8.12 8.45
CA VAL A 139 -13.16 -8.27 7.07
C VAL A 139 -13.04 -6.95 6.34
N VAL A 140 -12.52 -7.00 5.12
CA VAL A 140 -12.52 -5.89 4.17
C VAL A 140 -13.45 -6.27 3.02
N GLY A 141 -14.62 -5.63 2.94
CA GLY A 141 -15.66 -6.01 1.98
C GLY A 141 -16.11 -7.46 2.18
N ASP A 142 -15.77 -8.36 1.26
CA ASP A 142 -16.01 -9.80 1.33
C ASP A 142 -14.74 -10.63 1.61
N ILE A 143 -13.61 -9.99 1.91
CA ILE A 143 -12.31 -10.65 2.11
C ILE A 143 -12.02 -10.78 3.62
N PRO A 144 -11.98 -12.01 4.18
CA PRO A 144 -11.56 -12.22 5.56
C PRO A 144 -10.04 -12.07 5.71
N ILE A 145 -9.60 -11.40 6.76
CA ILE A 145 -8.19 -11.16 7.07
C ILE A 145 -7.89 -11.64 8.49
N GLN A 146 -6.86 -12.47 8.62
CA GLN A 146 -6.28 -12.89 9.89
C GLN A 146 -4.91 -12.23 10.04
N PRO A 147 -4.77 -11.23 10.93
CA PRO A 147 -3.46 -10.72 11.32
C PRO A 147 -2.63 -11.82 11.98
N ILE A 148 -1.34 -11.88 11.65
CA ILE A 148 -0.37 -12.78 12.29
C ILE A 148 0.82 -11.93 12.74
N LEU A 149 1.08 -11.91 14.04
CA LEU A 149 2.18 -11.16 14.61
C LEU A 149 3.49 -11.87 14.27
N VAL A 150 4.43 -11.11 13.73
CA VAL A 150 5.78 -11.56 13.44
C VAL A 150 6.79 -10.63 14.11
N TRP A 151 7.98 -11.15 14.37
CA TRP A 151 9.10 -10.34 14.87
C TRP A 151 9.84 -9.71 13.69
N HIS A 152 9.96 -8.39 13.69
CA HIS A 152 10.63 -7.59 12.68
C HIS A 152 11.53 -6.56 13.35
#